data_AF-A0ABD6FLE3-F1
#
_entry.id   AF-A0ABD6FLE3-F1
#
_cell.length_a   1.000
_cell.length_b   1.000
_cell.length_c   1.000
_cell.angle_alpha   90.00
_cell.angle_beta   90.00
_cell.angle_gamma   90.00
#
_symmetry.space_group_name_H-M   'P 1'
#
loop_
_entity.id
_entity.type
_entity.pdbx_description
1 polymer ?
#
loop_
_entity_poly.entity_id
_entity_poly.type
_entity_poly.pdbx_seq_one_letter_code
_entity_poly.pdbx_strand_id
1 'polypeptide(L)' 'MARHYEVMIILDPRLDERTVAPTLDNFLKVVRDSGGEVENVDVWGRRRLAYEIAKHSEGIYAVLE' A
#
# COMPACT_ATOMS: atom_id res chain seq x y z
N MET A 1 20.63 -14.89 -5.99
CA MET A 1 20.54 -13.48 -5.61
C MET A 1 19.08 -13.14 -5.39
N ALA A 2 18.74 -12.63 -4.21
CA ALA A 2 17.40 -12.09 -3.97
C ALA A 2 17.18 -10.86 -4.85
N ARG A 3 15.99 -10.73 -5.43
CA ARG A 3 15.61 -9.56 -6.23
C ARG A 3 14.85 -8.62 -5.32
N HIS A 4 15.23 -7.34 -5.32
CA HIS A 4 14.52 -6.31 -4.59
C HIS A 4 13.41 -5.78 -5.50
N TYR A 5 12.23 -5.56 -4.92
CA TYR A 5 11.07 -5.07 -5.63
C TYR A 5 10.50 -3.89 -4.86
N GLU A 6 10.00 -2.90 -5.59
CA GLU A 6 9.22 -1.82 -5.00
C GLU A 6 7.79 -1.93 -5.50
N VAL A 7 6.82 -1.81 -4.60
CA VAL A 7 5.40 -1.85 -4.93
C VAL A 7 4.71 -0.63 -4.34
N MET A 8 4.03 0.14 -5.20
CA MET A 8 3.17 1.24 -4.77
C MET A 8 1.71 0.81 -4.79
N ILE A 9 1.04 0.98 -3.66
CA ILE A 9 -0.38 0.66 -3.46
C ILE A 9 -1.14 1.96 -3.22
N ILE A 10 -2.28 2.10 -3.90
CA ILE A 10 -3.24 3.18 -3.68
C ILE A 10 -4.51 2.56 -3.09
N LEU A 11 -4.82 2.93 -1.86
CA LEU A 11 -5.99 2.49 -1.13
C LEU A 11 -7.14 3.50 -1.27
N ASP A 12 -8.38 3.01 -1.12
CA ASP A 12 -9.58 3.82 -1.18
C ASP A 12 -9.52 4.96 -0.13
N PRO A 13 -9.75 6.22 -0.53
CA PRO A 13 -9.66 7.35 0.38
C PRO A 13 -10.72 7.34 1.48
N ARG A 14 -11.74 6.48 1.43
CA ARG A 14 -12.77 6.39 2.49
C ARG A 14 -12.34 5.55 3.67
N LEU A 15 -11.23 4.82 3.56
CA LEU A 15 -10.68 4.07 4.68
C LEU A 15 -10.18 5.01 5.78
N ASP A 16 -10.36 4.60 7.03
CA ASP A 16 -9.74 5.28 8.17
C ASP A 16 -8.22 5.03 8.10
N GLU A 17 -7.42 6.09 8.15
CA GLU A 17 -5.95 6.01 8.14
C GLU A 17 -5.41 5.09 9.24
N ARG A 18 -6.11 4.99 10.38
CA ARG A 18 -5.76 4.07 11.48
C ARG A 18 -5.87 2.60 11.08
N THR A 19 -6.69 2.29 10.08
CA THR A 19 -6.95 0.93 9.59
C THR A 19 -6.09 0.55 8.38
N VAL A 20 -5.34 1.50 7.82
CA VAL A 20 -4.51 1.28 6.63
C VAL A 20 -3.37 0.31 6.93
N ALA A 21 -2.59 0.55 7.98
CA ALA A 21 -1.48 -0.30 8.37
C ALA A 21 -1.87 -1.77 8.63
N PRO A 22 -2.89 -2.09 9.47
CA PRO A 22 -3.29 -3.48 9.68
C PRO A 22 -3.88 -4.13 8.41
N THR A 23 -4.50 -3.35 7.53
CA THR A 23 -5.00 -3.86 6.25
C THR A 23 -3.84 -4.23 5.31
N LEU A 24 -2.82 -3.38 5.22
CA LEU A 24 -1.60 -3.66 4.46
C LEU A 24 -0.87 -4.90 4.99
N ASP A 25 -0.77 -5.07 6.30
CA ASP A 25 -0.12 -6.23 6.92
C ASP A 25 -0.81 -7.55 6.54
N ASN A 26 -2.14 -7.55 6.43
CA ASN A 26 -2.90 -8.71 5.95
C ASN A 26 -2.60 -9.03 4.49
N PHE A 27 -2.46 -8.02 3.62
CA PHE A 27 -2.07 -8.23 2.22
C PHE A 27 -0.63 -8.75 2.10
N LEU A 28 0.27 -8.22 2.92
CA LEU A 28 1.68 -8.60 2.97
C LEU A 28 1.90 -10.03 3.43
N LYS A 29 0.95 -10.60 4.17
CA LYS A 29 0.99 -12.01 4.55
C LYS A 29 1.14 -12.93 3.34
N VAL A 30 0.50 -12.62 2.20
CA VAL A 30 0.63 -13.42 0.97
C VAL A 30 2.07 -13.42 0.44
N VAL A 31 2.77 -12.29 0.55
CA VAL A 31 4.18 -12.16 0.15
C VAL A 31 5.07 -13.01 1.07
N ARG A 32 4.85 -12.89 2.38
CA ARG A 32 5.57 -13.66 3.41
C ARG A 32 5.33 -15.17 3.26
N ASP A 33 4.09 -15.58 3.05
CA ASP A 33 3.69 -16.99 2.85
C ASP A 33 4.26 -17.58 1.55
N SER A 34 4.54 -16.74 0.54
CA SER A 34 5.18 -17.13 -0.72
C SER A 34 6.71 -17.19 -0.64
N GLY A 35 7.29 -16.97 0.55
CA GLY A 35 8.74 -17.00 0.78
C GLY A 35 9.46 -15.68 0.45
N GLY A 36 8.72 -14.58 0.29
CA GLY A 36 9.28 -13.23 0.18
C GLY A 36 9.48 -12.59 1.56
N GLU A 37 10.41 -11.64 1.64
CA GLU A 37 10.61 -10.79 2.81
C GLU A 37 10.07 -9.40 2.48
N VAL A 38 9.51 -8.72 3.48
CA VAL A 38 9.09 -7.32 3.36
C VAL A 38 10.04 -6.54 4.25
N GLU A 39 10.89 -5.74 3.64
CA GLU A 39 11.93 -4.97 4.33
C GLU A 39 11.33 -3.71 4.94
N ASN A 40 10.46 -3.02 4.20
CA ASN A 40 9.91 -1.75 4.63
C ASN A 40 8.48 -1.50 4.13
N VAL A 41 7.72 -0.75 4.91
CA VAL A 41 6.36 -0.29 4.56
C VAL A 41 6.26 1.17 4.96
N ASP A 42 6.22 2.06 3.98
CA ASP A 42 6.07 3.50 4.18
C ASP A 42 4.67 3.96 3.75
N VAL A 43 3.89 4.49 4.69
CA VAL A 43 2.54 5.00 4.44
C VAL A 43 2.59 6.50 4.27
N TRP A 44 2.40 6.93 3.03
CA TRP A 44 2.43 8.32 2.60
C TRP A 44 1.15 9.11 2.92
N GLY A 45 0.11 8.42 3.37
CA GLY A 45 -1.19 9.00 3.71
C GLY A 45 -1.99 9.43 2.47
N ARG A 46 -3.02 10.25 2.71
CA ARG A 46 -3.94 10.72 1.67
C ARG A 46 -3.30 11.77 0.78
N ARG A 47 -3.38 11.58 -0.53
CA ARG A 47 -2.90 12.53 -1.54
C ARG A 47 -3.89 12.66 -2.71
N ARG A 48 -3.88 13.83 -3.34
CA ARG A 48 -4.72 14.13 -4.51
C ARG A 48 -4.17 13.44 -5.76
N LEU A 49 -5.05 12.77 -6.49
CA LEU A 49 -4.74 12.13 -7.76
C LEU A 49 -4.76 13.16 -8.89
N ALA A 50 -3.98 12.93 -9.95
CA ALA A 50 -4.01 13.78 -11.15
C ALA A 50 -5.36 13.70 -11.87
N TYR A 51 -5.99 12.52 -11.84
CA TYR A 51 -7.30 12.24 -12.40
C TYR A 51 -8.08 11.34 -11.45
N GLU A 52 -9.40 11.37 -11.56
CA GLU A 52 -10.24 10.51 -10.75
C GLU A 52 -10.05 9.03 -11.13
N ILE A 53 -9.86 8.20 -10.10
CA ILE A 53 -9.88 6.74 -10.23
C ILE A 53 -11.10 6.26 -9.46
N ALA A 54 -11.98 5.50 -10.12
CA ALA A 54 -13.22 5.01 -9.52
C ALA A 54 -14.07 6.10 -8.83
N LYS A 55 -14.15 7.31 -9.44
CA LYS A 55 -14.86 8.50 -8.90
C LYS A 55 -14.28 9.08 -7.62
N HIS A 56 -13.02 8.79 -7.33
CA HIS A 56 -12.28 9.37 -6.22
C HIS A 56 -11.15 10.26 -6.76
N SER A 57 -11.07 11.50 -6.27
CA SER A 57 -10.01 12.45 -6.61
C SER A 57 -8.78 12.35 -5.69
N GLU A 58 -8.83 11.45 -4.71
CA GLU A 58 -7.79 11.23 -3.70
C GLU A 58 -7.58 9.73 -3.50
N GLY A 59 -6.41 9.37 -3.00
CA GLY A 59 -6.08 8.00 -2.60
C GLY A 59 -5.08 8.01 -1.45
N ILE A 60 -5.07 6.95 -0.66
CA ILE A 60 -4.07 6.77 0.39
C ILE A 60 -2.91 5.97 -0.21
N TYR A 61 -1.72 6.55 -0.18
CA TYR A 61 -0.52 5.97 -0.77
C TYR A 61 0.26 5.15 0.27
N ALA A 62 0.73 3.98 -0.14
CA ALA A 62 1.70 3.19 0.59
C ALA A 62 2.73 2.61 -0.37
N VAL A 63 4.01 2.66 0.04
CA VAL A 63 5.14 2.10 -0.70
C VAL A 63 5.72 0.96 0.12
N LEU A 64 6.06 -0.12 -0.57
CA LEU A 64 6.58 -1.35 0.02
C LEU A 64 7.88 -1.73 -0.68
N GLU A 65 8.84 -2.18 0.12
CA GLU A 65 10.18 -2.63 -0.28
C GLU A 65 10.44 -4.04 0.25
#